data_AF-A0A8C3L552-F1
#
_entry.id   AF-A0A8C3L552-F1
#
_cell.length_a   1.000
_cell.length_b   1.000
_cell.length_c   1.000
_cell.angle_alpha   90.00
_cell.angle_beta   90.00
_cell.angle_gamma   90.00
#
_symmetry.space_group_name_H-M   'P 1'
#
loop_
_entity.id
_entity.type
_entity.pdbx_description
1 polymer ?
#
loop_
_entity_poly.entity_id
_entity_poly.type
_entity_poly.pdbx_seq_one_letter_code
_entity_poly.pdbx_strand_id
1 'polypeptide(L)'
;KETRRLLEPSSPPNKALNGAEQSCHSLPSARTDEQAMLSSILAKTAINIIDVSAADSQGMEQHEYMDRARQYSTRLAMLSNSLTHWKKLPLLPSLTNQPHQVLASEPVPFADLQQVSRIAAYAFSALSQIRVDAKEELVVQFGIP
;
A
#
# COMPACT_ATOMS: atom_id res chain seq x y z
N LYS A 1 -23.51 5.75 6.95
CA LYS A 1 -23.57 4.44 6.26
C LYS A 1 -22.38 3.62 6.74
N GLU A 2 -22.65 2.61 7.55
CA GLU A 2 -21.69 1.86 8.36
C GLU A 2 -21.02 0.75 7.53
N THR A 3 -19.69 0.70 7.53
CA THR A 3 -18.89 -0.30 6.82
C THR A 3 -18.72 -1.55 7.68
N ARG A 4 -19.58 -2.56 7.49
CA ARG A 4 -19.36 -3.90 8.06
C ARG A 4 -18.23 -4.61 7.29
N ARG A 5 -17.11 -4.90 7.97
CA ARG A 5 -16.10 -5.86 7.49
C ARG A 5 -16.73 -7.26 7.49
N LEU A 6 -16.58 -8.00 6.38
CA LEU A 6 -17.36 -9.21 6.08
C LEU A 6 -16.60 -10.53 6.28
N LEU A 7 -15.42 -10.52 6.90
CA LEU A 7 -14.62 -11.74 7.11
C LEU A 7 -13.87 -11.63 8.44
N GLU A 8 -14.36 -12.32 9.46
CA GLU A 8 -13.52 -12.75 10.59
C GLU A 8 -12.75 -14.02 10.16
N PRO A 9 -11.44 -14.13 10.40
CA PRO A 9 -10.74 -15.39 10.25
C PRO A 9 -11.23 -16.38 11.30
N SER A 10 -11.73 -17.53 10.88
CA SER A 10 -12.13 -18.63 11.77
C SER A 10 -10.93 -19.12 12.58
N SER A 11 -11.06 -19.15 13.91
CA SER A 11 -10.11 -19.77 14.82
C SER A 11 -10.10 -21.30 14.68
N PRO A 12 -8.95 -21.98 14.96
CA PRO A 12 -8.88 -23.44 14.90
C PRO A 12 -9.54 -24.10 16.13
N PRO A 13 -10.02 -25.36 16.02
CA PRO A 13 -10.76 -26.04 17.07
C PRO A 13 -9.83 -26.51 18.20
N ASN A 14 -10.04 -26.00 19.41
CA ASN A 14 -9.42 -26.51 20.63
C ASN A 14 -10.04 -27.87 21.01
N LYS A 15 -9.26 -28.94 20.94
CA LYS A 15 -9.59 -30.25 21.53
C LYS A 15 -9.01 -30.30 22.94
N ALA A 16 -9.83 -30.06 23.96
CA ALA A 16 -9.44 -30.24 25.35
C ALA A 16 -9.58 -31.72 25.76
N LEU A 17 -8.46 -32.34 26.14
CA LEU A 17 -8.42 -33.63 26.84
C LEU A 17 -8.51 -33.35 28.36
N ASN A 18 -9.47 -34.00 28.99
CA ASN A 18 -9.89 -33.83 30.38
C ASN A 18 -8.86 -34.41 31.38
N GLY A 19 -8.66 -33.75 32.53
CA GLY A 19 -8.01 -34.38 33.70
C GLY A 19 -7.40 -33.46 34.76
N ALA A 20 -8.01 -33.46 35.96
CA ALA A 20 -7.54 -33.08 37.31
C ALA A 20 -7.90 -31.68 37.88
N GLU A 21 -8.41 -31.72 39.11
CA GLU A 21 -9.22 -30.72 39.85
C GLU A 21 -8.36 -29.73 40.69
N GLN A 22 -8.62 -28.41 40.61
CA GLN A 22 -9.34 -27.51 41.55
C GLN A 22 -8.62 -26.96 42.81
N SER A 23 -8.89 -25.66 43.05
CA SER A 23 -8.86 -24.87 44.30
C SER A 23 -7.61 -23.99 44.50
N CYS A 24 -7.65 -22.68 44.81
CA CYS A 24 -8.71 -21.71 45.09
C CYS A 24 -8.08 -20.31 44.89
N HIS A 25 -8.78 -19.32 44.33
CA HIS A 25 -8.71 -17.88 44.67
C HIS A 25 -9.53 -17.08 43.64
N SER A 26 -10.65 -16.57 44.14
CA SER A 26 -11.64 -15.74 43.47
C SER A 26 -11.03 -14.46 42.92
N LEU A 27 -11.17 -14.23 41.60
CA LEU A 27 -11.39 -12.94 40.90
C LEU A 27 -11.56 -13.26 39.40
N PRO A 28 -12.81 -13.36 38.86
CA PRO A 28 -13.02 -13.92 37.51
C PRO A 28 -12.81 -12.93 36.36
N SER A 29 -12.68 -11.63 36.64
CA SER A 29 -12.72 -10.59 35.62
C SER A 29 -11.34 -10.06 35.21
N ALA A 30 -10.41 -9.84 36.16
CA ALA A 30 -9.10 -9.26 35.89
C ALA A 30 -8.13 -10.21 35.15
N ARG A 31 -8.15 -11.51 35.48
CA ARG A 31 -7.27 -12.51 34.84
C ARG A 31 -7.57 -12.72 33.35
N THR A 32 -8.84 -12.56 32.98
CA THR A 32 -9.28 -12.71 31.58
C THR A 32 -8.79 -11.54 30.73
N ASP A 33 -8.75 -10.33 31.29
CA ASP A 33 -8.25 -9.12 30.62
C ASP A 33 -6.72 -9.17 30.44
N GLU A 34 -5.98 -9.59 31.47
CA GLU A 34 -4.54 -9.80 31.39
C GLU A 34 -4.18 -10.85 30.33
N GLN A 35 -4.92 -11.96 30.27
CA GLN A 35 -4.69 -12.99 29.25
C GLN A 35 -5.01 -12.49 27.82
N ALA A 36 -6.06 -11.67 27.65
CA ALA A 36 -6.38 -11.05 26.37
C ALA A 36 -5.31 -10.03 25.95
N MET A 37 -4.79 -9.25 26.89
CA MET A 37 -3.68 -8.32 26.67
C MET A 37 -2.42 -9.05 26.20
N LEU A 38 -2.02 -10.13 26.89
CA LEU A 38 -0.89 -10.96 26.49
C LEU A 38 -1.10 -11.60 25.11
N SER A 39 -2.32 -12.07 24.81
CA SER A 39 -2.66 -12.62 23.50
C SER A 39 -2.58 -11.57 22.38
N SER A 40 -3.00 -10.33 22.66
CA SER A 40 -2.87 -9.19 21.75
C SER A 40 -1.40 -8.82 21.52
N ILE A 41 -0.57 -8.83 22.58
CA ILE A 41 0.88 -8.61 22.48
C ILE A 41 1.51 -9.67 21.58
N LEU A 42 1.20 -10.95 21.77
CA LEU A 42 1.72 -12.03 20.94
C LEU A 42 1.25 -11.92 19.49
N ALA A 43 -0.04 -11.65 19.25
CA ALA A 43 -0.57 -11.47 17.90
C ALA A 43 0.07 -10.27 17.19
N LYS A 44 0.19 -9.13 17.88
CA LYS A 44 0.86 -7.93 17.35
C LYS A 44 2.33 -8.20 17.07
N THR A 45 3.00 -8.94 17.95
CA THR A 45 4.41 -9.33 17.76
C THR A 45 4.56 -10.24 16.54
N ALA A 46 3.69 -11.24 16.39
CA ALA A 46 3.70 -12.15 15.23
C ALA A 46 3.43 -11.42 13.91
N ILE A 47 2.59 -10.38 13.91
CA ILE A 47 2.33 -9.53 12.73
C ILE A 47 3.55 -8.65 12.38
N ASN A 48 4.30 -8.18 13.38
CA ASN A 48 5.38 -7.22 13.19
C ASN A 48 6.75 -7.84 12.93
N ILE A 49 6.94 -9.12 13.29
CA ILE A 49 8.19 -9.84 12.99
C ILE A 49 8.20 -10.20 11.51
N ILE A 50 9.34 -9.95 10.87
CA ILE A 50 9.57 -10.31 9.47
C ILE A 50 10.06 -11.75 9.40
N ASP A 51 9.33 -12.61 8.70
CA ASP A 51 9.81 -13.94 8.32
C ASP A 51 10.79 -13.81 7.14
N VAL A 52 12.08 -13.95 7.44
CA VAL A 52 13.16 -13.88 6.44
C VAL A 52 13.23 -15.12 5.53
N SER A 53 12.48 -16.19 5.84
CA SER A 53 12.44 -17.44 5.07
C SER A 53 11.23 -17.58 4.14
N ALA A 54 10.30 -16.61 4.15
CA ALA A 54 9.05 -16.69 3.40
C ALA A 54 9.21 -16.77 1.87
N ALA A 55 10.40 -16.45 1.33
CA ALA A 55 10.69 -16.51 -0.11
C ALA A 55 10.56 -17.92 -0.70
N ASP A 56 10.81 -18.97 0.10
CA ASP A 56 10.78 -20.37 -0.32
C ASP A 56 9.48 -21.09 0.06
N SER A 57 8.51 -20.37 0.65
CA SER A 57 7.22 -20.96 1.00
C SER A 57 6.52 -21.47 -0.26
N GLN A 58 6.13 -22.75 -0.27
CA GLN A 58 5.23 -23.25 -1.31
C GLN A 58 3.98 -22.37 -1.27
N GLY A 59 3.79 -21.61 -2.34
CA GLY A 59 2.67 -20.70 -2.47
C GLY A 59 1.34 -21.44 -2.49
N MET A 60 0.28 -20.69 -2.76
CA MET A 60 -1.07 -21.22 -2.92
C MET A 60 -1.10 -22.45 -3.85
N GLU A 61 -1.81 -23.50 -3.45
CA GLU A 61 -1.94 -24.69 -4.29
C GLU A 61 -2.67 -24.35 -5.60
N GLN A 62 -2.31 -25.04 -6.69
CA GLN A 62 -2.85 -24.70 -8.01
C GLN A 62 -4.38 -24.78 -8.08
N HIS A 63 -4.98 -25.76 -7.42
CA HIS A 63 -6.44 -25.91 -7.45
C HIS A 63 -7.14 -24.80 -6.65
N GLU A 64 -6.60 -24.43 -5.48
CA GLU A 64 -7.11 -23.30 -4.71
C GLU A 64 -7.03 -22.00 -5.53
N TYR A 65 -5.92 -21.79 -6.25
CA TYR A 65 -5.74 -20.60 -7.09
C TYR A 65 -6.81 -20.56 -8.20
N MET A 66 -7.03 -21.69 -8.87
CA MET A 66 -8.03 -21.80 -9.94
C MET A 66 -9.46 -21.56 -9.43
N ASP A 67 -9.80 -22.08 -8.25
CA ASP A 67 -11.09 -21.83 -7.60
C ASP A 67 -11.26 -20.36 -7.22
N ARG A 68 -10.23 -19.73 -6.66
CA ARG A 68 -10.24 -18.31 -6.31
C ARG A 68 -10.38 -17.42 -7.54
N ALA A 69 -9.67 -17.73 -8.63
CA ALA A 69 -9.78 -17.02 -9.90
C ALA A 69 -11.19 -17.11 -10.50
N ARG A 70 -11.81 -18.30 -10.47
CA ARG A 70 -13.21 -18.48 -10.87
C ARG A 70 -14.15 -17.64 -9.99
N GLN A 71 -13.98 -17.71 -8.67
CA GLN A 71 -14.81 -16.96 -7.73
C GLN A 71 -14.74 -15.44 -7.96
N TYR A 72 -13.55 -14.89 -8.18
CA TYR A 72 -13.37 -13.48 -8.51
C TYR A 72 -13.97 -13.12 -9.86
N SER A 73 -13.80 -13.97 -10.88
CA SER A 73 -14.37 -13.74 -12.20
C SER A 73 -15.90 -13.67 -12.14
N THR A 74 -16.55 -14.61 -11.43
CA THR A 74 -18.02 -14.60 -11.25
C THR A 74 -18.49 -13.37 -10.49
N ARG A 75 -17.83 -13.01 -9.39
CA ARG A 75 -18.19 -11.81 -8.61
C ARG A 75 -17.99 -10.53 -9.42
N LEU A 76 -16.90 -10.44 -10.18
CA LEU A 76 -16.61 -9.29 -11.04
C LEU A 76 -17.64 -9.14 -12.15
N ALA A 77 -18.06 -10.24 -12.78
CA ALA A 77 -19.13 -10.20 -13.79
C ALA A 77 -20.46 -9.67 -13.21
N MET A 78 -20.83 -10.11 -11.99
CA MET A 78 -22.02 -9.60 -11.30
C MET A 78 -21.91 -8.10 -10.99
N LEU A 79 -20.76 -7.65 -10.50
CA LEU A 79 -20.50 -6.24 -10.20
C LEU A 79 -20.49 -5.37 -11.46
N SER A 80 -19.86 -5.84 -12.54
CA SER A 80 -19.76 -5.14 -13.83
C SER A 80 -21.14 -4.81 -14.41
N ASN A 81 -22.13 -5.69 -14.23
CA ASN A 81 -23.50 -5.44 -14.70
C ASN A 81 -24.17 -4.29 -13.93
N SER A 82 -23.90 -4.16 -12.63
CA SER A 82 -24.42 -3.07 -11.79
C SER A 82 -23.65 -1.75 -11.94
N LEU A 83 -22.45 -1.78 -12.54
CA LEU A 83 -21.59 -0.61 -12.63
C LEU A 83 -22.03 0.32 -13.77
N THR A 84 -22.30 1.58 -13.46
CA THR A 84 -22.75 2.59 -14.44
C THR A 84 -21.61 3.45 -14.99
N HIS A 85 -20.45 3.44 -14.33
CA HIS A 85 -19.26 4.22 -14.66
C HIS A 85 -18.08 3.29 -15.00
N TRP A 86 -17.02 3.80 -15.63
CA TRP A 86 -15.80 3.04 -16.05
C TRP A 86 -15.99 1.91 -17.07
N LYS A 87 -17.17 1.77 -17.69
CA LYS A 87 -17.40 0.81 -18.79
C LYS A 87 -16.73 1.21 -20.11
N LYS A 88 -16.51 2.51 -20.28
CA LYS A 88 -15.85 3.09 -21.45
C LYS A 88 -14.91 4.17 -20.96
N LEU A 89 -13.83 4.36 -21.71
CA LEU A 89 -13.00 5.55 -21.54
C LEU A 89 -13.87 6.79 -21.82
N PRO A 90 -13.82 7.81 -20.96
CA PRO A 90 -14.50 9.07 -21.24
C PRO A 90 -13.94 9.67 -22.53
N LEU A 91 -14.80 10.32 -23.31
CA LEU A 91 -14.36 11.09 -24.48
C LEU A 91 -13.51 12.29 -24.02
N LEU A 92 -12.62 12.75 -24.90
CA LEU A 92 -11.90 14.00 -24.66
C LEU A 92 -12.90 15.15 -24.46
N PRO A 93 -12.64 16.06 -23.50
CA PRO A 93 -13.51 17.20 -23.28
C PRO A 93 -13.47 18.13 -24.49
N SER A 94 -14.63 18.67 -24.89
CA SER A 94 -14.69 19.74 -25.88
C SER A 94 -14.16 21.03 -25.25
N LEU A 95 -13.06 21.57 -25.77
CA LEU A 95 -12.44 22.80 -25.28
C LEU A 95 -13.04 24.07 -25.92
N THR A 96 -13.55 23.96 -27.15
CA THR A 96 -14.14 25.08 -27.89
C THR A 96 -15.09 24.58 -28.97
N ASN A 97 -16.13 25.37 -29.27
CA ASN A 97 -17.03 25.14 -30.40
C ASN A 97 -16.58 25.85 -31.68
N GLN A 98 -15.51 26.66 -31.62
CA GLN A 98 -14.97 27.44 -32.75
C GLN A 98 -13.46 27.19 -32.92
N PRO A 99 -13.04 25.98 -33.34
CA PRO A 99 -11.64 25.60 -33.39
C PRO A 99 -10.81 26.51 -34.30
N HIS A 100 -11.35 26.91 -35.46
CA HIS A 100 -10.64 27.80 -36.39
C HIS A 100 -10.37 29.19 -35.79
N GLN A 101 -11.32 29.73 -35.01
CA GLN A 101 -11.15 31.02 -34.35
C GLN A 101 -10.09 30.95 -33.25
N VAL A 102 -10.13 29.90 -32.41
CA VAL A 102 -9.17 29.73 -31.32
C VAL A 102 -7.75 29.54 -31.85
N LEU A 103 -7.59 28.75 -32.92
CA LEU A 103 -6.29 28.51 -33.54
C LEU A 103 -5.74 29.72 -34.32
N ALA A 104 -6.60 30.63 -34.78
CA ALA A 104 -6.21 31.88 -35.42
C ALA A 104 -6.08 33.06 -34.44
N SER A 105 -6.25 32.81 -33.14
CA SER A 105 -6.10 33.84 -32.12
C SER A 105 -4.62 34.24 -31.94
N GLU A 106 -4.39 35.35 -31.23
CA GLU A 106 -3.04 35.82 -30.97
C GLU A 106 -2.23 34.73 -30.25
N PRO A 107 -1.03 34.37 -30.76
CA PRO A 107 -0.21 33.36 -30.13
C PRO A 107 0.33 33.84 -28.77
N VAL A 108 0.84 32.91 -27.97
CA VAL A 108 1.49 33.24 -26.70
C VAL A 108 2.65 34.23 -26.95
N PRO A 109 2.71 35.37 -26.24
CA PRO A 109 3.78 36.35 -26.41
C PRO A 109 5.17 35.75 -26.21
N PHE A 110 6.13 36.13 -27.05
CA PHE A 110 7.49 35.60 -26.96
C PHE A 110 8.18 35.93 -25.62
N ALA A 111 7.83 37.06 -24.99
CA ALA A 111 8.34 37.46 -23.69
C ALA A 111 8.04 36.41 -22.61
N ASP A 112 6.86 35.81 -22.64
CA ASP A 112 6.44 34.77 -21.69
C ASP A 112 7.26 33.49 -21.88
N LEU A 113 7.47 33.08 -23.14
CA LEU A 113 8.32 31.93 -23.46
C LEU A 113 9.76 32.14 -22.98
N GLN A 114 10.31 33.34 -23.20
CA GLN A 114 11.65 33.68 -22.75
C GLN A 114 11.74 33.71 -21.22
N GLN A 115 10.72 34.22 -20.53
CA GLN A 115 10.65 34.23 -19.08
C GLN A 115 10.59 32.82 -18.50
N VAL A 116 9.70 31.95 -19.00
CA VAL A 116 9.59 30.56 -18.57
C VAL A 116 10.90 29.81 -18.81
N SER A 117 11.55 30.03 -19.96
CA SER A 117 12.84 29.42 -20.27
C SER A 117 13.93 29.82 -19.28
N ARG A 118 13.98 31.09 -18.88
CA ARG A 118 14.93 31.57 -17.84
C ARG A 118 14.64 30.93 -16.48
N ILE A 119 13.37 30.84 -16.09
CA ILE A 119 12.96 30.21 -14.83
C ILE A 119 13.38 28.73 -14.83
N ALA A 120 13.14 28.00 -15.92
CA ALA A 120 13.53 26.61 -16.06
C ALA A 120 15.05 26.42 -15.98
N ALA A 121 15.83 27.25 -16.67
CA ALA A 121 17.29 27.21 -16.62
C ALA A 121 17.84 27.51 -15.21
N TYR A 122 17.23 28.46 -14.51
CA TYR A 122 17.59 28.80 -13.13
C TYR A 122 17.29 27.63 -12.17
N ALA A 123 16.10 27.04 -12.27
CA ALA A 123 15.72 25.86 -11.49
C ALA A 123 16.68 24.69 -11.75
N PHE A 124 17.00 24.42 -13.02
CA PHE A 124 17.96 23.38 -13.40
C PHE A 124 19.35 23.65 -12.81
N SER A 125 19.81 24.89 -12.84
CA SER A 125 21.10 25.28 -12.26
C SER A 125 21.14 25.05 -10.75
N ALA A 126 20.04 25.29 -10.05
CA ALA A 126 19.94 25.05 -8.61
C ALA A 126 20.07 23.56 -8.24
N LEU A 127 19.66 22.63 -9.14
CA LEU A 127 19.81 21.19 -8.90
C LEU A 127 21.28 20.76 -8.74
N SER A 128 22.23 21.51 -9.34
CA SER A 128 23.66 21.24 -9.15
C SER A 128 24.14 21.39 -7.70
N GLN A 129 23.40 22.14 -6.88
CA GLN A 129 23.69 22.32 -5.46
C GLN A 129 23.21 21.13 -4.61
N ILE A 130 22.42 20.21 -5.18
CA ILE A 130 22.05 18.95 -4.53
C ILE A 130 23.24 17.99 -4.67
N ARG A 131 24.26 18.22 -3.84
CA ARG A 131 25.47 17.41 -3.74
C ARG A 131 25.94 17.39 -2.29
N VAL A 132 26.74 16.39 -1.95
CA VAL A 132 27.43 16.34 -0.65
C VAL A 132 28.74 17.11 -0.80
N ASP A 133 28.93 18.17 -0.01
CA ASP A 133 30.22 18.83 0.10
C ASP A 133 31.17 17.95 0.91
N ALA A 134 32.26 17.47 0.29
CA ALA A 134 33.27 16.67 0.97
C ALA A 134 33.96 17.51 2.06
N LYS A 135 33.98 17.00 3.30
CA LYS A 135 34.64 17.65 4.45
C LYS A 135 35.89 16.89 4.90
N GLU A 136 35.82 15.57 4.94
CA GLU A 136 36.89 14.69 5.40
C GLU A 136 36.92 13.42 4.54
N GLU A 137 38.06 12.73 4.54
CA GLU A 137 38.18 11.43 3.87
C GLU A 137 37.41 10.36 4.64
N LEU A 138 36.49 9.68 3.97
CA LEU A 138 35.74 8.57 4.57
C LEU A 138 36.54 7.26 4.58
N VAL A 139 37.65 7.20 3.84
CA VAL A 139 38.51 6.03 3.70
C VAL A 139 39.94 6.49 3.80
N VAL A 140 40.70 5.91 4.73
CA VAL A 140 42.14 6.14 4.87
C VAL A 140 42.88 4.83 4.58
N GLN A 141 43.99 4.92 3.85
CA GLN A 141 44.84 3.76 3.59
C GLN A 141 45.93 3.66 4.65
N PHE A 142 45.94 2.55 5.37
CA PHE A 142 47.02 2.24 6.30
C PHE A 142 48.17 1.58 5.54
N GLY A 143 49.27 2.32 5.36
CA GLY A 143 50.55 1.79 4.90
C GLY A 143 51.47 1.54 6.10
N ILE A 144 52.21 0.42 6.06
CA ILE A 144 53.30 0.15 7.02
C ILE A 144 54.56 0.86 6.47
N PRO A 145 55.35 1.56 7.31
CA PRO A 145 56.58 2.26 6.89
C PRO A 145 57.67 1.33 6.34
#